data_AF-A0A8H3CZF2-F1
#
_entry.id   AF-A0A8H3CZF2-F1
#
_cell.length_a   1.000
_cell.length_b   1.000
_cell.length_c   1.000
_cell.angle_alpha   90.00
_cell.angle_beta   90.00
_cell.angle_gamma   90.00
#
_symmetry.space_group_name_H-M   'P 1'
#
loop_
_entity.id
_entity.type
_entity.pdbx_description
1 polymer ?
#
loop_
_entity_poly.entity_id
_entity_poly.type
_entity_poly.pdbx_seq_one_letter_code
_entity_poly.pdbx_strand_id
1 'polypeptide(L)'
;MRKTPYLVSLGVALAILALTIVSNALPKLLRVPNPNDSHDLSYIGLYERCELRETAPAPPYDPNNPDPTLPLPPNTPHRPPPEPQSISDWLFYEFISHRVSPPITDPTRPENPTPSPPPRNDLPEKRKKSPKYKCKPFPSRTACDHDGQSFCVLWTTAGYTLQMSIVLEVVVLLILFVVSFRFSTRARRRGAWKVIGALTGLQVVLQIATMAIVVHLRQTRPRWFDDNTQYGASFILLVVAWPLGFLLMVGLIGTGLAAHAGHKWAAGKRGYDPIPDAH
;
A
#
# COMPACT_ATOMS: atom_id res chain seq x y z
N MET A 1 -36.15 9.58 -17.71
CA MET A 1 -35.59 9.14 -16.42
C MET A 1 -35.64 10.27 -15.39
N ARG A 2 -36.07 9.97 -14.16
CA ARG A 2 -36.03 10.92 -13.03
C ARG A 2 -34.58 11.17 -12.59
N LYS A 3 -34.34 12.22 -11.79
CA LYS A 3 -33.01 12.52 -11.22
C LYS A 3 -32.63 11.60 -10.06
N THR A 4 -33.63 11.09 -9.36
CA THR A 4 -33.46 10.20 -8.20
C THR A 4 -32.58 8.98 -8.47
N PRO A 5 -32.75 8.19 -9.56
CA PRO A 5 -31.87 7.04 -9.82
C PRO A 5 -30.41 7.45 -10.03
N TYR A 6 -30.16 8.61 -10.65
CA TYR A 6 -28.78 9.09 -10.86
C TYR A 6 -28.13 9.58 -9.56
N LEU A 7 -28.89 10.19 -8.64
CA LEU A 7 -28.38 10.58 -7.33
C LEU A 7 -28.02 9.36 -6.47
N VAL A 8 -28.87 8.33 -6.48
CA VAL A 8 -28.58 7.06 -5.79
C VAL A 8 -27.34 6.41 -6.41
N SER A 9 -27.29 6.35 -7.74
CA SER A 9 -26.13 5.80 -8.46
C SER A 9 -24.85 6.58 -8.20
N LEU A 10 -24.92 7.90 -8.05
CA LEU A 10 -23.79 8.75 -7.68
C LEU A 10 -23.26 8.40 -6.29
N GLY A 11 -24.15 8.23 -5.31
CA GLY A 11 -23.75 7.80 -3.96
C GLY A 11 -23.09 6.42 -3.95
N VAL A 12 -23.65 5.46 -4.68
CA VAL A 12 -23.09 4.11 -4.80
C VAL A 12 -21.73 4.13 -5.52
N ALA A 13 -21.61 4.87 -6.62
CA ALA A 13 -20.36 5.03 -7.35
C ALA A 13 -19.25 5.69 -6.50
N LEU A 14 -19.60 6.64 -5.63
CA LEU A 14 -18.63 7.23 -4.70
C LEU A 14 -18.12 6.21 -3.69
N ALA A 15 -19.00 5.34 -3.17
CA ALA A 15 -18.63 4.28 -2.26
C ALA A 15 -17.72 3.24 -2.95
N ILE A 16 -18.03 2.86 -4.18
CA ILE A 16 -17.19 1.94 -4.97
C ILE A 16 -15.82 2.57 -5.22
N LEU A 17 -15.76 3.85 -5.62
CA LEU A 17 -14.49 4.53 -5.85
C LEU A 17 -13.64 4.55 -4.59
N ALA A 18 -14.24 4.86 -3.44
CA ALA A 18 -13.54 4.84 -2.16
C ALA A 18 -12.98 3.44 -1.85
N LEU A 19 -13.76 2.38 -2.06
CA LEU A 19 -13.29 1.00 -1.87
C LEU A 19 -12.14 0.66 -2.83
N THR A 20 -12.23 1.05 -4.10
CA THR A 20 -11.19 0.81 -5.11
C THR A 20 -9.91 1.57 -4.78
N ILE A 21 -10.00 2.84 -4.37
CA ILE A 21 -8.84 3.65 -3.97
C ILE A 21 -8.18 3.05 -2.72
N VAL A 22 -8.95 2.69 -1.69
CA VAL A 22 -8.41 2.07 -0.47
C VAL A 22 -7.77 0.72 -0.79
N SER A 23 -8.38 -0.06 -1.68
CA SER A 23 -7.80 -1.32 -2.17
C SER A 23 -6.46 -1.12 -2.88
N ASN A 24 -6.31 -0.02 -3.61
CA ASN A 24 -5.10 0.28 -4.38
C ASN A 24 -3.98 0.87 -3.51
N ALA A 25 -4.34 1.76 -2.57
CA ALA A 25 -3.39 2.47 -1.72
C ALA A 25 -2.85 1.63 -0.55
N LEU A 26 -3.59 0.61 -0.09
CA LEU A 26 -3.13 -0.24 1.00
C LEU A 26 -2.19 -1.34 0.48
N PRO A 27 -0.96 -1.46 1.02
CA PRO A 27 -0.01 -2.49 0.61
C PRO A 27 -0.34 -3.88 1.19
N LYS A 28 -1.63 -4.18 1.43
CA LYS A 28 -2.13 -5.39 2.08
C LYS A 28 -2.90 -6.27 1.11
N LEU A 29 -2.35 -6.48 -0.08
CA LEU A 29 -2.96 -7.36 -1.09
C LEU A 29 -2.72 -8.82 -0.70
N LEU A 30 -1.48 -9.12 -0.31
CA LEU A 30 -1.04 -10.44 0.11
C LEU A 30 -0.26 -10.32 1.41
N ARG A 31 -0.46 -11.28 2.30
CA ARG A 31 0.24 -11.44 3.56
C ARG A 31 1.14 -12.67 3.44
N VAL A 32 2.46 -12.44 3.36
CA VAL A 32 3.46 -13.50 3.23
C VAL A 32 4.26 -13.56 4.54
N PRO A 33 4.26 -14.71 5.25
CA PRO A 33 5.16 -14.94 6.38
C PRO A 33 6.62 -15.01 5.90
N ASN A 34 7.58 -14.48 6.66
CA ASN A 34 8.99 -14.62 6.32
C ASN A 34 9.48 -16.04 6.69
N PRO A 35 10.11 -16.78 5.76
CA PRO A 35 10.63 -18.13 6.04
C PRO A 35 11.83 -18.14 7.01
N ASN A 36 12.60 -17.04 7.11
CA ASN A 36 13.84 -17.01 7.91
C ASN A 36 13.65 -16.49 9.34
N ASP A 37 12.53 -15.82 9.64
CA ASP A 37 12.23 -15.35 10.99
C ASP A 37 10.71 -15.27 11.19
N SER A 38 10.21 -16.02 12.17
CA SER A 38 8.76 -16.18 12.44
C SER A 38 8.06 -14.88 12.84
N HIS A 39 8.82 -13.85 13.25
CA HIS A 39 8.28 -12.56 13.68
C HIS A 39 8.22 -11.49 12.56
N ASP A 40 8.86 -11.72 11.41
CA ASP A 40 8.85 -10.77 10.29
C ASP A 40 7.68 -11.08 9.34
N LEU A 41 6.72 -10.15 9.25
CA LEU A 41 5.58 -10.22 8.33
C LEU A 41 5.82 -9.31 7.12
N SER A 42 5.71 -9.87 5.91
CA SER A 42 5.80 -9.09 4.67
C SER A 42 4.41 -8.86 4.09
N TYR A 43 4.07 -7.60 3.87
CA TYR A 43 2.84 -7.20 3.18
C TYR A 43 3.19 -6.77 1.76
N ILE A 44 2.54 -7.38 0.78
CA ILE A 44 2.73 -7.05 -0.63
C ILE A 44 1.48 -6.33 -1.11
N GLY A 45 1.68 -5.14 -1.68
CA GLY A 45 0.70 -4.40 -2.45
C GLY A 45 1.00 -4.47 -3.95
N LEU A 46 0.18 -3.80 -4.74
CA LEU A 46 0.34 -3.75 -6.19
C LEU A 46 1.60 -2.97 -6.62
N TYR A 47 1.93 -1.89 -5.91
CA TYR A 47 3.06 -1.00 -6.23
C TYR A 47 4.18 -0.98 -5.18
N GLU A 48 3.89 -1.47 -3.97
CA GLU A 48 4.83 -1.41 -2.86
C GLU A 48 4.80 -2.72 -2.08
N ARG A 49 5.97 -3.11 -1.57
CA ARG A 49 6.14 -4.19 -0.61
C ARG A 49 6.66 -3.60 0.69
N CYS A 50 5.97 -3.87 1.79
CA CYS A 50 6.32 -3.37 3.11
C CYS A 50 6.71 -4.54 4.03
N GLU A 51 7.90 -4.45 4.60
CA GLU A 51 8.39 -5.39 5.61
C GLU A 51 8.13 -4.79 7.00
N LEU A 52 7.44 -5.54 7.85
CA LEU A 52 7.22 -5.21 9.24
C LEU A 52 8.37 -5.80 10.06
N ARG A 53 9.35 -4.98 10.44
CA ARG A 53 10.41 -5.43 11.34
C ARG A 53 9.98 -5.19 12.77
N GLU A 54 9.66 -6.26 13.50
CA GLU A 54 9.50 -6.15 14.94
C GLU A 54 10.87 -5.80 15.51
N THR A 55 11.01 -4.60 16.09
CA THR A 55 12.29 -4.21 16.71
C THR A 55 12.40 -4.94 18.04
N ALA A 56 12.80 -6.21 17.97
CA ALA A 56 13.33 -6.91 19.13
C ALA A 56 14.33 -5.98 19.84
N PRO A 57 14.26 -5.82 21.18
CA PRO A 57 15.37 -5.23 21.91
C PRO A 57 16.63 -5.99 21.50
N ALA A 58 17.76 -5.28 21.32
CA ALA A 58 19.03 -5.96 21.19
C ALA A 58 19.15 -6.95 22.36
N PRO A 59 19.67 -8.18 22.14
CA PRO A 59 19.93 -9.08 23.24
C PRO A 59 20.72 -8.33 24.31
N PRO A 60 20.45 -8.55 25.61
CA PRO A 60 21.21 -7.92 26.67
C PRO A 60 22.69 -8.13 26.38
N TYR A 61 23.45 -7.04 26.31
CA TYR A 61 24.91 -7.13 26.19
C TYR A 61 25.41 -7.95 27.38
N ASP A 62 25.94 -9.15 27.11
CA ASP A 62 26.59 -9.97 28.12
C ASP A 62 28.06 -9.54 28.20
N PRO A 63 28.48 -8.85 29.27
CA PRO A 63 29.87 -8.43 29.44
C PRO A 63 30.83 -9.62 29.55
N ASN A 64 30.34 -10.83 29.82
CA ASN A 64 31.15 -12.04 29.93
C ASN A 64 31.31 -12.79 28.60
N ASN A 65 30.50 -12.46 27.58
CA ASN A 65 30.56 -13.06 26.25
C ASN A 65 30.18 -12.06 25.14
N PRO A 66 31.06 -11.09 24.82
CA PRO A 66 30.78 -10.10 23.80
C PRO A 66 30.76 -10.72 22.39
N ASP A 67 29.63 -10.60 21.69
CA ASP A 67 29.50 -10.97 20.28
C ASP A 67 30.39 -10.04 19.41
N PRO A 68 31.37 -10.56 18.66
CA PRO A 68 32.31 -9.75 17.87
C PRO A 68 31.66 -8.92 16.76
N THR A 69 30.40 -9.19 16.40
CA THR A 69 29.72 -8.58 15.26
C THR A 69 28.92 -7.32 15.60
N LEU A 70 28.81 -6.94 16.88
CA LEU A 70 28.05 -5.78 17.32
C LEU A 70 28.93 -4.54 17.55
N PRO A 71 28.51 -3.34 17.11
CA PRO A 71 29.22 -2.09 17.43
C PRO A 71 29.20 -1.85 18.94
N LEU A 72 30.38 -1.60 19.53
CA LEU A 72 30.51 -1.24 20.93
C LEU A 72 29.78 0.08 21.23
N PRO A 73 29.11 0.20 22.39
CA PRO A 73 28.48 1.47 22.78
C PRO A 73 29.55 2.56 22.98
N PRO A 74 29.23 3.83 22.66
CA PRO A 74 30.22 4.93 22.55
C PRO A 74 30.94 5.31 23.87
N ASN A 75 30.59 4.68 25.00
CA ASN A 75 31.12 5.00 26.32
C ASN A 75 31.97 3.86 26.91
N THR A 76 32.40 2.87 26.13
CA THR A 76 33.37 1.88 26.64
C THR A 76 34.71 2.57 26.91
N PRO A 77 35.23 2.54 28.15
CA PRO A 77 36.57 3.06 28.45
C PRO A 77 37.59 2.31 27.61
N HIS A 78 38.34 3.03 26.77
CA HIS A 78 39.46 2.44 26.05
C HIS A 78 40.51 1.97 27.07
N ARG A 79 40.69 0.66 27.15
CA ARG A 79 41.87 0.10 27.80
C ARG A 79 43.08 0.51 26.95
N PRO A 80 44.13 1.13 27.52
CA PRO A 80 45.30 1.47 26.74
C PRO A 80 45.90 0.19 26.12
N PRO A 81 46.40 0.27 24.87
CA PRO A 81 46.91 -0.90 24.17
C PRO A 81 48.12 -1.50 24.91
N PRO A 82 48.31 -2.83 24.85
CA PRO A 82 49.46 -3.48 25.45
C PRO A 82 50.76 -2.99 24.80
N GLU A 83 51.79 -2.88 25.63
CA GLU A 83 53.15 -2.45 25.27
C GLU A 83 53.75 -3.38 24.19
N PRO A 84 54.31 -2.82 23.09
CA PRO A 84 54.80 -3.62 21.97
C PRO A 84 56.03 -4.45 22.36
N GLN A 85 55.96 -5.76 22.15
CA GLN A 85 57.02 -6.72 22.52
C GLN A 85 58.03 -7.02 21.40
N SER A 86 57.99 -6.30 20.27
CA SER A 86 58.84 -6.58 19.11
C SER A 86 59.44 -5.32 18.49
N ILE A 87 60.74 -5.39 18.17
CA ILE A 87 61.51 -4.34 17.47
C ILE A 87 60.96 -4.06 16.05
N SER A 88 60.22 -5.00 15.45
CA SER A 88 59.60 -4.81 14.13
C SER A 88 58.42 -3.83 14.13
N ASP A 89 57.77 -3.60 15.27
CA ASP A 89 56.59 -2.72 15.38
C ASP A 89 56.96 -1.24 15.53
N TRP A 90 58.20 -0.95 15.97
CA TRP A 90 58.70 0.41 16.14
C TRP A 90 58.90 1.13 14.80
N LEU A 91 59.35 0.42 13.76
CA LEU A 91 59.61 1.00 12.43
C LEU A 91 58.34 1.37 11.67
N PHE A 92 57.20 0.74 11.98
CA PHE A 92 55.92 1.07 11.35
C PHE A 92 55.30 2.35 11.92
N TYR A 93 55.61 2.69 13.19
CA TYR A 93 55.08 3.88 13.86
C TYR A 93 55.84 5.18 13.50
N GLU A 94 57.11 5.10 13.13
CA GLU A 94 57.91 6.29 12.82
C GLU A 94 57.53 6.92 11.45
N PHE A 95 56.86 6.17 10.57
CA PHE A 95 56.46 6.66 9.24
C PHE A 95 55.17 7.51 9.22
N ILE A 96 54.33 7.48 10.27
CA ILE A 96 53.01 8.15 10.27
C ILE A 96 52.99 9.43 11.14
N SER A 97 53.97 9.64 12.02
CA SER A 97 53.90 10.73 13.02
C SER A 97 54.27 12.15 12.52
N HIS A 98 54.50 12.37 11.22
CA HIS A 98 54.87 13.69 10.68
C HIS A 98 53.72 14.57 10.17
N ARG A 99 52.46 14.15 10.29
CA ARG A 99 51.32 15.05 10.02
C ARG A 99 50.25 14.91 11.09
N VAL A 100 50.34 15.71 12.16
CA VAL A 100 49.22 16.39 12.84
C VAL A 100 49.83 17.26 13.95
N SER A 101 49.53 18.55 13.94
CA SER A 101 49.88 19.51 15.00
C SER A 101 49.02 19.29 16.26
N PRO A 102 49.53 19.55 17.48
CA PRO A 102 48.80 19.29 18.72
C PRO A 102 47.77 20.37 19.05
N PRO A 103 46.61 20.04 19.65
CA PRO A 103 45.82 21.00 20.41
C PRO A 103 46.26 21.04 21.88
N ILE A 104 46.29 22.27 22.40
CA ILE A 104 46.69 22.69 23.74
C ILE A 104 45.67 22.21 24.80
N THR A 105 46.15 21.57 25.88
CA THR A 105 45.38 21.26 27.09
C THR A 105 45.39 22.44 28.07
N ASP A 106 44.21 22.91 28.48
CA ASP A 106 44.04 23.90 29.57
C ASP A 106 43.77 23.16 30.91
N PRO A 107 44.64 23.31 31.92
CA PRO A 107 44.55 22.60 33.19
C PRO A 107 43.93 23.47 34.29
N THR A 108 42.65 23.79 34.24
CA THR A 108 41.95 24.33 35.43
C THR A 108 40.44 24.04 35.42
N ARG A 109 40.02 22.89 35.96
CA ARG A 109 38.71 22.86 36.66
C ARG A 109 38.61 21.79 37.76
N PRO A 110 38.19 22.13 38.99
CA PRO A 110 38.28 21.25 40.16
C PRO A 110 36.98 20.48 40.48
N GLU A 111 37.20 19.40 41.23
CA GLU A 111 36.36 18.62 42.16
C GLU A 111 34.87 18.31 41.86
N ASN A 112 34.61 17.01 41.98
CA ASN A 112 33.34 16.29 41.90
C ASN A 112 32.52 16.41 43.21
N PRO A 113 31.20 16.65 43.17
CA PRO A 113 30.32 16.32 44.29
C PRO A 113 29.62 14.96 44.11
N THR A 114 29.64 14.19 45.19
CA THR A 114 29.02 12.89 45.49
C THR A 114 27.57 12.70 44.97
N PRO A 115 27.15 11.47 44.60
CA PRO A 115 25.89 11.22 43.89
C PRO A 115 24.66 11.29 44.81
N SER A 116 23.59 11.90 44.30
CA SER A 116 22.26 11.90 44.92
C SER A 116 21.55 10.55 44.69
N PRO A 117 20.72 10.07 45.63
CA PRO A 117 20.03 8.79 45.50
C PRO A 117 18.96 8.84 44.39
N PRO A 118 18.68 7.72 43.69
CA PRO A 118 17.74 7.72 42.58
C PRO A 118 16.29 7.83 43.09
N PRO A 119 15.43 8.64 42.47
CA PRO A 119 14.00 8.56 42.71
C PRO A 119 13.49 7.20 42.20
N ARG A 120 13.16 6.33 43.16
CA ARG A 120 12.42 5.10 42.96
C ARG A 120 10.97 5.50 42.64
N ASN A 121 10.58 5.47 41.36
CA ASN A 121 9.26 5.13 40.84
C ASN A 121 9.09 5.58 39.37
N ASP A 122 9.90 5.06 38.46
CA ASP A 122 9.52 4.99 37.05
C ASP A 122 9.12 3.54 36.78
N LEU A 123 7.80 3.25 36.85
CA LEU A 123 7.28 2.09 36.13
C LEU A 123 7.80 2.22 34.68
N PRO A 124 8.28 1.14 34.05
CA PRO A 124 8.68 1.22 32.66
C PRO A 124 7.45 1.61 31.86
N GLU A 125 7.40 2.87 31.44
CA GLU A 125 6.47 3.33 30.44
C GLU A 125 6.71 2.41 29.26
N LYS A 126 5.73 1.53 29.01
CA LYS A 126 5.75 0.57 27.92
C LYS A 126 5.70 1.40 26.65
N ARG A 127 6.85 1.93 26.21
CA ARG A 127 6.98 2.65 24.93
C ARG A 127 6.43 1.69 23.90
N LYS A 128 5.23 1.99 23.39
CA LYS A 128 4.67 1.32 22.22
C LYS A 128 5.66 1.61 21.10
N LYS A 129 6.65 0.75 20.92
CA LYS A 129 7.56 0.83 19.78
C LYS A 129 6.68 0.69 18.55
N SER A 130 6.50 1.80 17.84
CA SER A 130 5.81 1.81 16.56
C SER A 130 6.53 0.79 15.66
N PRO A 131 5.81 -0.18 15.08
CA PRO A 131 6.46 -1.11 14.16
C PRO A 131 7.08 -0.29 13.02
N LYS A 132 8.38 -0.48 12.78
CA LYS A 132 9.07 0.21 11.69
C LYS A 132 8.73 -0.52 10.40
N TYR A 133 7.83 0.06 9.61
CA TYR A 133 7.57 -0.38 8.24
C TYR A 133 8.69 0.10 7.33
N LYS A 134 9.32 -0.80 6.59
CA LYS A 134 10.19 -0.44 5.47
C LYS A 134 9.48 -0.83 4.18
N CYS A 135 8.94 0.16 3.48
CA CYS A 135 8.30 -0.03 2.20
C CYS A 135 9.29 0.22 1.06
N LYS A 136 9.24 -0.63 0.04
CA LYS A 136 10.05 -0.53 -1.18
C LYS A 136 9.12 -0.68 -2.40
N PRO A 137 9.44 -0.04 -3.53
CA PRO A 137 8.68 -0.21 -4.75
C PRO A 137 8.71 -1.68 -5.22
N PHE A 138 7.56 -2.15 -5.70
CA PHE A 138 7.34 -3.51 -6.18
C PHE A 138 6.57 -3.47 -7.52
N PRO A 139 6.94 -4.29 -8.51
CA PRO A 139 7.99 -5.29 -8.49
C PRO A 139 9.40 -4.69 -8.62
N SER A 140 10.36 -5.20 -7.85
CA SER A 140 11.77 -4.79 -7.96
C SER A 140 12.45 -5.52 -9.12
N ARG A 141 13.48 -4.91 -9.72
CA ARG A 141 14.24 -5.53 -10.81
C ARG A 141 14.84 -6.88 -10.40
N THR A 142 15.36 -6.97 -9.17
CA THR A 142 15.86 -8.21 -8.58
C THR A 142 14.79 -9.31 -8.45
N ALA A 143 13.54 -8.95 -8.14
CA ALA A 143 12.44 -9.91 -8.09
C ALA A 143 12.07 -10.38 -9.50
N CYS A 144 12.06 -9.48 -10.48
CA CYS A 144 11.78 -9.84 -11.87
C CYS A 144 12.88 -10.76 -12.48
N ASP A 145 14.14 -10.58 -12.11
CA ASP A 145 15.25 -11.43 -12.58
C ASP A 145 15.17 -12.84 -11.97
N HIS A 146 14.75 -12.96 -10.71
CA HIS A 146 14.61 -14.24 -10.02
C HIS A 146 13.34 -15.00 -10.42
N ASP A 147 12.20 -14.31 -10.53
CA ASP A 147 10.88 -14.93 -10.72
C ASP A 147 10.47 -15.03 -12.21
N GLY A 148 11.20 -14.36 -13.08
CA GLY A 148 11.06 -14.36 -14.52
C GLY A 148 10.30 -13.15 -15.06
N GLN A 149 10.66 -12.74 -16.27
CA GLN A 149 10.11 -11.54 -16.92
C GLN A 149 8.58 -11.58 -17.07
N SER A 150 7.99 -12.77 -17.27
CA SER A 150 6.53 -12.92 -17.40
C SER A 150 5.77 -12.58 -16.11
N PHE A 151 6.34 -12.84 -14.94
CA PHE A 151 5.75 -12.41 -13.66
C PHE A 151 5.70 -10.89 -13.58
N CYS A 152 6.83 -10.24 -13.90
CA CYS A 152 6.97 -8.78 -13.89
C CYS A 152 5.91 -8.12 -14.80
N VAL A 153 5.74 -8.65 -16.01
CA VAL A 153 4.76 -8.16 -16.99
C VAL A 153 3.33 -8.36 -16.49
N LEU A 154 2.99 -9.54 -15.98
CA LEU A 154 1.64 -9.80 -15.48
C LEU A 154 1.31 -8.93 -14.26
N TRP A 155 2.23 -8.83 -13.30
CA TRP A 155 2.05 -8.03 -12.09
C TRP A 155 1.88 -6.54 -12.40
N THR A 156 2.74 -5.99 -13.26
CA THR A 156 2.63 -4.59 -13.70
C THR A 156 1.33 -4.36 -14.49
N THR A 157 0.91 -5.30 -15.33
CA THR A 157 -0.38 -5.26 -16.05
C THR A 157 -1.56 -5.24 -15.08
N ALA A 158 -1.53 -6.02 -14.00
CA ALA A 158 -2.53 -5.97 -12.94
C ALA A 158 -2.61 -4.57 -12.29
N GLY A 159 -1.44 -3.96 -12.04
CA GLY A 159 -1.33 -2.57 -11.60
C GLY A 159 -2.01 -1.58 -12.55
N TYR A 160 -1.65 -1.61 -13.83
CA TYR A 160 -2.19 -0.69 -14.83
C TYR A 160 -3.69 -0.88 -15.07
N THR A 161 -4.18 -2.12 -15.11
CA THR A 161 -5.61 -2.41 -15.28
C THR A 161 -6.44 -1.84 -14.13
N LEU A 162 -5.97 -1.99 -12.89
CA LEU A 162 -6.65 -1.41 -11.72
C LEU A 162 -6.59 0.12 -11.74
N GLN A 163 -5.47 0.72 -12.14
CA GLN A 163 -5.34 2.17 -12.24
C GLN A 163 -6.27 2.77 -13.32
N MET A 164 -6.36 2.13 -14.49
CA MET A 164 -7.29 2.52 -15.54
C MET A 164 -8.74 2.37 -15.09
N SER A 165 -9.06 1.36 -14.29
CA SER A 165 -10.37 1.19 -13.66
C SER A 165 -10.77 2.40 -12.82
N ILE A 166 -9.86 2.92 -11.98
CA ILE A 166 -10.07 4.14 -11.18
C ILE A 166 -10.32 5.35 -12.09
N VAL A 167 -9.54 5.51 -13.16
CA VAL A 167 -9.72 6.63 -14.11
C VAL A 167 -11.11 6.59 -14.76
N LEU A 168 -11.56 5.42 -15.21
CA LEU A 168 -12.90 5.25 -15.79
C LEU A 168 -14.00 5.56 -14.77
N GLU A 169 -13.82 5.14 -13.52
CA GLU A 169 -14.76 5.40 -12.44
C GLU A 169 -14.89 6.90 -12.13
N VAL A 170 -13.77 7.64 -12.12
CA VAL A 170 -13.76 9.09 -11.98
C VAL A 170 -14.54 9.75 -13.14
N VAL A 171 -14.33 9.30 -14.38
CA VAL A 171 -15.09 9.81 -15.54
C VAL A 171 -16.59 9.53 -15.38
N VAL A 172 -16.97 8.33 -14.94
CA VAL A 172 -18.36 7.96 -14.64
C VAL A 172 -18.96 8.87 -13.58
N LEU A 173 -18.24 9.15 -12.49
CA LEU A 173 -18.67 10.05 -11.43
C LEU A 173 -18.90 11.47 -11.93
N LEU A 174 -18.02 12.00 -12.79
CA LEU A 174 -18.21 13.32 -13.39
C LEU A 174 -19.48 13.36 -14.26
N ILE A 175 -19.72 12.33 -15.06
CA ILE A 175 -20.94 12.23 -15.88
C ILE A 175 -22.18 12.15 -14.98
N LEU A 176 -22.15 11.30 -13.94
CA LEU A 176 -23.24 11.16 -12.97
C LEU A 176 -23.51 12.45 -12.23
N PHE A 177 -22.46 13.19 -11.83
CA PHE A 177 -22.57 14.50 -11.20
C PHE A 177 -23.31 15.48 -12.12
N VAL A 178 -22.82 15.67 -13.34
CA VAL A 178 -23.45 16.59 -14.32
C VAL A 178 -24.91 16.22 -14.59
N VAL A 179 -25.20 14.93 -14.78
CA VAL A 179 -26.55 14.42 -15.08
C VAL A 179 -27.48 14.55 -13.87
N SER A 180 -27.00 14.32 -12.65
CA SER A 180 -27.80 14.40 -11.42
C SER A 180 -28.22 15.82 -11.08
N PHE A 181 -27.32 16.79 -11.27
CA PHE A 181 -27.57 18.19 -10.91
C PHE A 181 -28.28 18.98 -12.03
N ARG A 182 -28.58 20.26 -11.75
CA ARG A 182 -29.31 21.15 -12.68
C ARG A 182 -28.53 21.48 -13.95
N PHE A 183 -27.24 21.14 -14.01
CA PHE A 183 -26.36 21.39 -15.15
C PHE A 183 -26.70 20.57 -16.41
N SER A 184 -27.56 19.54 -16.32
CA SER A 184 -27.89 18.67 -17.46
C SER A 184 -29.29 18.89 -18.03
N THR A 185 -29.34 18.97 -19.37
CA THR A 185 -30.57 19.04 -20.18
C THR A 185 -31.30 17.70 -20.19
N ARG A 186 -32.62 17.73 -20.41
CA ARG A 186 -33.43 16.50 -20.47
C ARG A 186 -32.98 15.55 -21.58
N ALA A 187 -32.52 16.08 -22.71
CA ALA A 187 -31.99 15.28 -23.82
C ALA A 187 -30.72 14.51 -23.43
N ARG A 188 -29.76 15.16 -22.77
CA ARG A 188 -28.49 14.53 -22.34
C ARG A 188 -28.73 13.39 -21.34
N ARG A 189 -29.69 13.55 -20.41
CA ARG A 189 -30.09 12.48 -19.49
C ARG A 189 -30.66 11.25 -20.19
N ARG A 190 -31.31 11.39 -21.35
CA ARG A 190 -31.92 10.25 -22.07
C ARG A 190 -30.88 9.28 -22.63
N GLY A 191 -29.72 9.79 -23.07
CA GLY A 191 -28.64 8.96 -23.60
C GLY A 191 -27.58 8.56 -22.58
N ALA A 192 -27.50 9.27 -21.45
CA ALA A 192 -26.41 9.11 -20.49
C ALA A 192 -26.25 7.68 -19.94
N TRP A 193 -27.35 6.95 -19.73
CA TRP A 193 -27.30 5.59 -19.18
C TRP A 193 -26.50 4.61 -20.07
N LYS A 194 -26.48 4.81 -21.38
CA LYS A 194 -25.71 3.97 -22.32
C LYS A 194 -24.21 4.16 -22.12
N VAL A 195 -23.77 5.42 -22.06
CA VAL A 195 -22.35 5.77 -21.85
C VAL A 195 -21.89 5.36 -20.46
N ILE A 196 -22.69 5.67 -19.43
CA ILE A 196 -22.36 5.28 -18.05
C ILE A 196 -22.29 3.76 -17.93
N GLY A 197 -23.30 3.04 -18.44
CA GLY A 197 -23.32 1.57 -18.40
C GLY A 197 -22.12 0.94 -19.09
N ALA A 198 -21.72 1.46 -20.26
CA ALA A 198 -20.55 0.97 -20.99
C ALA A 198 -19.23 1.23 -20.23
N LEU A 199 -19.04 2.45 -19.70
CA LEU A 199 -17.84 2.81 -18.94
C LEU A 199 -17.75 2.02 -17.63
N THR A 200 -18.84 1.88 -16.88
CA THR A 200 -18.91 1.04 -15.67
C THR A 200 -18.67 -0.43 -16.00
N GLY A 201 -19.21 -0.93 -17.11
CA GLY A 201 -18.95 -2.30 -17.57
C GLY A 201 -17.46 -2.53 -17.84
N LEU A 202 -16.80 -1.62 -18.57
CA LEU A 202 -15.36 -1.69 -18.81
C LEU A 202 -14.55 -1.60 -17.51
N GLN A 203 -14.94 -0.69 -16.60
CA GLN A 203 -14.33 -0.55 -15.27
C GLN A 203 -14.39 -1.86 -14.47
N VAL A 204 -15.53 -2.54 -14.45
CA VAL A 204 -15.72 -3.84 -13.78
C VAL A 204 -14.86 -4.94 -14.43
N VAL A 205 -14.81 -5.00 -15.77
CA VAL A 205 -13.97 -5.97 -16.49
C VAL A 205 -12.49 -5.80 -16.12
N LEU A 206 -12.00 -4.56 -16.01
CA LEU A 206 -10.62 -4.29 -15.60
C LEU A 206 -10.34 -4.76 -14.16
N GLN A 207 -11.28 -4.56 -13.22
CA GLN A 207 -11.12 -5.05 -11.84
C GLN A 207 -11.09 -6.58 -11.76
N ILE A 208 -11.96 -7.24 -12.54
CA ILE A 208 -11.98 -8.70 -12.65
C ILE A 208 -10.66 -9.19 -13.24
N ALA A 209 -10.13 -8.51 -14.26
CA ALA A 209 -8.84 -8.85 -14.86
C ALA A 209 -7.69 -8.73 -13.85
N THR A 210 -7.64 -7.65 -13.06
CA THR A 210 -6.66 -7.50 -11.96
C THR A 210 -6.76 -8.67 -10.98
N MET A 211 -7.97 -9.00 -10.51
CA MET A 211 -8.18 -10.11 -9.58
C MET A 211 -7.75 -11.45 -10.20
N ALA A 212 -8.13 -11.70 -11.45
CA ALA A 212 -7.79 -12.92 -12.17
C ALA A 212 -6.28 -13.09 -12.32
N ILE A 213 -5.55 -12.02 -12.64
CA ILE A 213 -4.07 -12.05 -12.73
C ILE A 213 -3.46 -12.39 -11.37
N VAL A 214 -3.90 -11.74 -10.28
CA VAL A 214 -3.36 -11.99 -8.93
C VAL A 214 -3.61 -13.44 -8.50
N VAL A 215 -4.82 -13.97 -8.76
CA VAL A 215 -5.16 -15.38 -8.46
C VAL A 215 -4.34 -16.33 -9.33
N HIS A 216 -4.21 -16.05 -10.63
CA HIS A 216 -3.44 -16.86 -11.56
C HIS A 216 -1.96 -16.96 -11.17
N LEU A 217 -1.35 -15.83 -10.80
CA LEU A 217 0.04 -15.79 -10.33
C LEU A 217 0.21 -16.62 -9.05
N ARG A 218 -0.77 -16.56 -8.13
CA ARG A 218 -0.74 -17.38 -6.91
C ARG A 218 -0.78 -18.87 -7.20
N GLN A 219 -1.62 -19.30 -8.13
CA GLN A 219 -1.77 -20.72 -8.48
C GLN A 219 -0.57 -21.27 -9.28
N THR A 220 -0.03 -20.47 -10.21
CA THR A 220 1.02 -20.94 -11.12
C THR A 220 2.42 -20.85 -10.54
N ARG A 221 2.65 -19.99 -9.53
CA ARG A 221 3.98 -19.74 -8.96
C ARG A 221 4.02 -19.96 -7.44
N PRO A 222 3.86 -21.20 -6.96
CA PRO A 222 3.85 -21.52 -5.53
C PRO A 222 5.18 -21.20 -4.82
N ARG A 223 6.31 -21.15 -5.55
CA ARG A 223 7.63 -20.87 -4.95
C ARG A 223 7.75 -19.47 -4.32
N TRP A 224 6.89 -18.52 -4.71
CA TRP A 224 6.85 -17.17 -4.13
C TRP A 224 5.74 -17.02 -3.09
N PHE A 225 4.74 -17.90 -3.17
CA PHE A 225 3.59 -17.93 -2.30
C PHE A 225 3.66 -19.21 -1.48
N ASP A 226 4.44 -19.17 -0.40
CA ASP A 226 4.45 -20.25 0.59
C ASP A 226 3.01 -20.63 0.96
N ASP A 227 2.78 -21.89 1.34
CA ASP A 227 1.44 -22.43 1.66
C ASP A 227 0.68 -21.60 2.70
N ASN A 228 1.40 -20.83 3.52
CA ASN A 228 0.84 -19.94 4.54
C ASN A 228 0.54 -18.51 4.06
N THR A 229 0.71 -18.21 2.77
CA THR A 229 0.36 -16.90 2.21
C THR A 229 -1.15 -16.70 2.25
N GLN A 230 -1.61 -15.62 2.88
CA GLN A 230 -3.03 -15.29 2.95
C GLN A 230 -3.36 -14.07 2.08
N TYR A 231 -4.58 -14.00 1.56
CA TYR A 231 -5.09 -12.77 0.96
C TYR A 231 -5.25 -11.70 2.05
N GLY A 232 -4.75 -10.50 1.79
CA GLY A 232 -4.86 -9.39 2.71
C GLY A 232 -6.17 -8.62 2.53
N ALA A 233 -6.39 -7.64 3.40
CA ALA A 233 -7.61 -6.84 3.41
C ALA A 233 -7.86 -6.10 2.10
N SER A 234 -6.82 -5.62 1.41
CA SER A 234 -7.03 -4.85 0.17
C SER A 234 -7.51 -5.74 -0.98
N PHE A 235 -7.08 -7.00 -1.03
CA PHE A 235 -7.63 -7.97 -1.98
C PHE A 235 -9.13 -8.22 -1.75
N ILE A 236 -9.56 -8.32 -0.49
CA ILE A 236 -10.99 -8.47 -0.15
C ILE A 236 -11.78 -7.24 -0.62
N LEU A 237 -11.24 -6.04 -0.43
CA LEU A 237 -11.89 -4.81 -0.90
C LEU A 237 -12.05 -4.80 -2.42
N LEU A 238 -11.04 -5.24 -3.19
CA LEU A 238 -11.16 -5.40 -4.64
C LEU A 238 -12.25 -6.41 -5.01
N VAL A 239 -12.30 -7.55 -4.33
CA VAL A 239 -13.28 -8.62 -4.56
C VAL A 239 -14.71 -8.16 -4.23
N VAL A 240 -14.88 -7.25 -3.27
CA VAL A 240 -16.18 -6.66 -2.92
C VAL A 240 -16.54 -5.46 -3.81
N ALA A 241 -15.55 -4.75 -4.35
CA ALA A 241 -15.79 -3.58 -5.20
C ALA A 241 -16.40 -3.96 -6.57
N TRP A 242 -15.86 -4.98 -7.24
CA TRP A 242 -16.32 -5.33 -8.60
C TRP A 242 -17.78 -5.84 -8.66
N PRO A 243 -18.31 -6.64 -7.69
CA PRO A 243 -19.71 -7.03 -7.68
C PRO A 243 -20.63 -5.84 -7.43
N LEU A 244 -20.25 -4.90 -6.55
CA LEU A 244 -21.01 -3.67 -6.34
C LEU A 244 -21.07 -2.82 -7.62
N GLY A 245 -19.94 -2.69 -8.33
CA GLY A 245 -19.88 -2.05 -9.65
C GLY A 245 -20.73 -2.77 -10.69
N PHE A 246 -20.73 -4.10 -10.71
CA PHE A 246 -21.55 -4.90 -11.61
C PHE A 246 -23.05 -4.69 -11.35
N LEU A 247 -23.47 -4.72 -10.08
CA LEU A 247 -24.86 -4.45 -9.69
C LEU A 247 -25.28 -3.03 -10.05
N LEU A 248 -24.40 -2.04 -9.88
CA LEU A 248 -24.63 -0.67 -10.32
C LEU A 248 -24.83 -0.59 -11.85
N MET A 249 -23.98 -1.28 -12.62
CA MET A 249 -24.09 -1.34 -14.09
C MET A 249 -25.42 -1.96 -14.53
N VAL A 250 -25.79 -3.12 -13.98
CA VAL A 250 -27.07 -3.78 -14.26
C VAL A 250 -28.25 -2.90 -13.87
N GLY A 251 -28.19 -2.25 -12.70
CA GLY A 251 -29.23 -1.32 -12.25
C GLY A 251 -29.40 -0.11 -13.17
N LEU A 252 -28.30 0.50 -13.64
CA LEU A 252 -28.33 1.64 -14.55
C LEU A 252 -28.86 1.28 -15.93
N ILE A 253 -28.42 0.15 -16.49
CA ILE A 253 -28.91 -0.33 -17.79
C ILE A 253 -30.38 -0.73 -17.69
N GLY A 254 -30.75 -1.51 -16.66
CA GLY A 254 -32.13 -1.95 -16.44
C GLY A 254 -33.08 -0.76 -16.25
N THR A 255 -32.70 0.23 -15.45
CA THR A 255 -33.50 1.45 -15.28
C THR A 255 -33.56 2.30 -16.56
N GLY A 256 -32.49 2.34 -17.35
CA GLY A 256 -32.45 3.00 -18.67
C GLY A 256 -33.40 2.36 -19.67
N LEU A 257 -33.34 1.03 -19.82
CA LEU A 257 -34.23 0.25 -20.68
C LEU A 257 -35.70 0.35 -20.22
N ALA A 258 -35.97 0.24 -18.92
CA ALA A 258 -37.32 0.37 -18.40
C ALA A 258 -37.91 1.77 -18.64
N ALA A 259 -37.07 2.82 -18.57
CA ALA A 259 -37.49 4.17 -18.92
C ALA A 259 -37.78 4.33 -20.42
N HIS A 260 -37.02 3.66 -21.28
CA HIS A 260 -37.25 3.62 -22.73
C HIS A 260 -38.55 2.88 -23.09
N ALA A 261 -38.86 1.79 -22.40
CA ALA A 261 -40.10 1.03 -22.57
C ALA A 261 -41.35 1.75 -21.99
N GLY A 262 -41.19 2.95 -21.42
CA GLY A 262 -42.31 3.75 -20.93
C GLY A 262 -42.88 3.32 -19.57
N HIS A 263 -42.22 2.44 -18.82
CA HIS A 263 -42.70 2.04 -17.50
C HIS A 263 -42.80 3.23 -16.54
N LYS A 264 -43.98 3.45 -15.96
CA LYS A 264 -44.31 4.63 -15.13
C LYS A 264 -43.34 4.86 -13.95
N TRP A 265 -42.81 3.79 -13.36
CA TRP A 265 -41.86 3.86 -12.25
C TRP A 265 -40.49 4.40 -12.66
N ALA A 266 -40.05 4.17 -13.91
CA ALA A 266 -38.75 4.60 -14.44
C ALA A 266 -38.83 5.88 -15.31
N ALA A 267 -39.88 6.00 -16.14
CA ALA A 267 -40.11 7.11 -17.06
C ALA A 267 -40.70 8.35 -16.34
N GLY A 268 -41.53 8.15 -15.31
CA GLY A 268 -42.23 9.21 -14.58
C GLY A 268 -43.67 9.48 -15.09
N LYS A 269 -44.27 10.59 -14.65
CA LYS A 269 -45.70 10.93 -14.88
C LYS A 269 -46.08 11.27 -16.34
N ARG A 270 -45.12 11.29 -17.28
CA ARG A 270 -45.40 11.50 -18.70
C ARG A 270 -44.85 10.28 -19.43
N GLY A 271 -45.75 9.36 -19.75
CA GLY A 271 -45.44 8.18 -20.58
C GLY A 271 -44.95 8.63 -21.96
N TYR A 272 -44.18 7.78 -22.60
CA TYR A 272 -43.85 7.95 -24.01
C TYR A 272 -45.08 7.51 -24.81
N ASP A 273 -45.92 8.44 -25.21
CA ASP A 273 -46.85 8.15 -26.30
C ASP A 273 -46.03 8.22 -27.59
N PRO A 274 -45.93 7.14 -28.38
CA PRO A 274 -45.36 7.23 -29.71
C PRO A 274 -46.18 8.28 -30.48
N ILE A 275 -45.48 9.19 -31.17
CA ILE A 275 -46.15 10.15 -32.04
C ILE A 275 -46.84 9.29 -33.10
N PRO A 276 -48.19 9.33 -33.22
CA PRO A 276 -48.87 8.55 -34.24
C PRO A 276 -48.30 8.99 -35.59
N ASP A 277 -47.81 8.02 -36.36
CA ASP A 277 -47.25 8.27 -37.67
C ASP A 277 -48.31 9.02 -38.48
N ALA A 278 -47.96 10.23 -38.95
CA ALA A 278 -48.82 11.01 -39.83
C ALA A 278 -48.90 10.27 -41.17
N HIS A 279 -49.98 9.50 -41.34
CA HIS A 279 -50.41 8.98 -42.62
C HIS A 279 -50.83 10.11 -43.56
#